data_AF-A0A937YMK2-F1
#
_entry.id   AF-A0A937YMK2-F1
#
_cell.length_a   1.000
_cell.length_b   1.000
_cell.length_c   1.000
_cell.angle_alpha   90.00
_cell.angle_beta   90.00
_cell.angle_gamma   90.00
#
_symmetry.space_group_name_H-M   'P 1'
#
loop_
_entity.id
_entity.type
_entity.pdbx_description
1 polymer ?
#
loop_
_entity_poly.entity_id
_entity_poly.type
_entity_poly.pdbx_seq_one_letter_code
_entity_poly.pdbx_strand_id
1 'polypeptide(L)'
;MMGFFEASNWQLHAGADGLYVKYRSYMNHELPADTPSVLHLAKREIAWLAESRTRALLPTAKGRDRLMHVERALAFGLREVDRAAIAAALAAERRQWVATRKRGRRRFADYPVRLDGEDLRVRLRRPRHALQWLGRHYPMRAAIERDRGAIGKAPQAEQESMLLELAESGRSFDAIALARQLYGYDLKDAEEFVEQLAGRR
;
A
#
# COMPACT_ATOMS: atom_id res chain seq x y z
N MET A 1 4.36 8.09 30.85
CA MET A 1 3.41 7.03 30.44
C MET A 1 4.18 6.04 29.58
N MET A 2 4.68 4.95 30.18
CA MET A 2 5.40 3.89 29.46
C MET A 2 4.38 3.05 28.68
N GLY A 3 4.46 3.06 27.36
CA GLY A 3 3.66 2.20 26.50
C GLY A 3 4.41 0.90 26.23
N PHE A 4 3.81 -0.24 26.57
CA PHE A 4 4.31 -1.57 26.21
C PHE A 4 4.26 -1.73 24.69
N PHE A 5 5.37 -2.21 24.10
CA PHE A 5 5.45 -2.59 22.68
C PHE A 5 4.72 -3.92 22.48
N GLU A 6 3.45 -3.89 22.09
CA GLU A 6 2.83 -5.07 21.48
C GLU A 6 3.33 -5.25 20.04
N ALA A 7 3.49 -6.50 19.62
CA ALA A 7 3.85 -6.90 18.25
C ALA A 7 2.86 -6.39 17.17
N SER A 8 1.75 -5.74 17.56
CA SER A 8 0.62 -5.35 16.73
C SER A 8 0.72 -3.95 16.10
N ASN A 9 1.46 -2.99 16.67
CA ASN A 9 1.23 -1.57 16.34
C ASN A 9 2.34 -0.84 15.57
N TRP A 10 3.46 -1.49 15.28
CA TRP A 10 4.55 -0.87 14.51
C TRP A 10 4.51 -1.27 13.03
N GLN A 11 4.66 -0.28 12.14
CA GLN A 11 4.78 -0.49 10.68
C GLN A 11 6.24 -0.47 10.22
N LEU A 12 7.05 0.35 10.91
CA LEU A 12 8.48 0.52 10.69
C LEU A 12 9.20 0.47 12.03
N HIS A 13 10.36 -0.17 12.07
CA HIS A 13 11.25 -0.19 13.22
C HIS A 13 12.70 -0.09 12.74
N ALA A 14 13.45 0.94 13.16
CA ALA A 14 14.87 1.01 12.84
C ALA A 14 15.70 0.43 13.97
N GLY A 15 16.55 -0.54 13.63
CA GLY A 15 17.51 -1.18 14.51
C GLY A 15 18.95 -0.69 14.27
N ALA A 16 19.89 -1.33 14.94
CA ALA A 16 21.32 -1.02 14.78
C ALA A 16 21.85 -1.41 13.38
N ASP A 17 21.32 -2.49 12.82
CA ASP A 17 21.69 -3.15 11.57
C ASP A 17 20.90 -2.68 10.34
N GLY A 18 19.67 -2.23 10.54
CA GLY A 18 18.80 -1.91 9.42
C GLY A 18 17.43 -1.38 9.81
N LEU A 19 16.53 -1.43 8.83
CA LEU A 19 15.14 -1.07 8.96
C LEU A 19 14.28 -2.32 8.76
N TYR A 20 13.37 -2.54 9.69
CA TYR A 20 12.37 -3.59 9.64
C TYR A 20 11.04 -2.97 9.21
N VAL A 21 10.42 -3.54 8.18
CA VAL A 21 9.17 -3.07 7.58
C VAL A 21 8.18 -4.22 7.57
N LYS A 22 7.02 -4.04 8.20
CA LYS A 22 5.96 -5.07 8.09
C LYS A 22 5.26 -5.02 6.75
N TYR A 23 4.97 -6.15 6.13
CA TYR A 23 4.14 -6.20 4.92
C TYR A 23 2.67 -5.90 5.20
N ARG A 24 2.20 -6.27 6.39
CA ARG A 24 0.81 -6.15 6.83
C ARG A 24 0.61 -5.03 7.85
N SER A 25 -0.54 -4.37 7.75
CA SER A 25 -1.03 -3.42 8.74
C SER A 25 -1.60 -4.14 9.98
N TYR A 26 -1.73 -3.42 11.09
CA TYR A 26 -2.38 -3.92 12.32
C TYR A 26 -3.84 -4.38 12.07
N MET A 27 -4.48 -3.89 11.01
CA MET A 27 -5.83 -4.31 10.61
C MET A 27 -5.90 -5.79 10.20
N ASN A 28 -4.77 -6.42 9.89
CA ASN A 28 -4.67 -7.83 9.51
C ASN A 28 -4.28 -8.73 10.70
N HIS A 29 -4.55 -8.33 11.95
CA HIS A 29 -4.18 -9.07 13.17
C HIS A 29 -4.78 -10.49 13.26
N GLU A 30 -5.84 -10.79 12.51
CA GLU A 30 -6.43 -12.13 12.44
C GLU A 30 -5.60 -13.14 11.63
N LEU A 31 -4.58 -12.70 10.88
CA LEU A 31 -3.68 -13.59 10.14
C LEU A 31 -2.67 -14.27 11.09
N PRO A 32 -2.25 -15.52 10.81
CA PRO A 32 -1.30 -16.24 11.65
C PRO A 32 -0.02 -15.43 11.93
N ALA A 33 0.43 -15.44 13.18
CA ALA A 33 1.66 -14.77 13.61
C ALA A 33 2.92 -15.50 13.12
N ASP A 34 2.82 -16.81 12.86
CA ASP A 34 3.95 -17.69 12.53
C ASP A 34 4.50 -17.50 11.11
N THR A 35 3.89 -16.62 10.31
CA THR A 35 4.39 -16.28 8.97
C THR A 35 5.31 -15.06 9.03
N PRO A 36 6.54 -15.14 8.49
CA PRO A 36 7.44 -13.99 8.42
C PRO A 36 6.80 -12.89 7.56
N SER A 37 6.35 -11.84 8.24
CA SER A 37 5.62 -10.71 7.64
C SER A 37 6.44 -9.43 7.68
N VAL A 38 7.76 -9.55 7.80
CA VAL A 38 8.71 -8.45 7.98
C VAL A 38 9.79 -8.52 6.90
N LEU A 39 9.95 -7.43 6.15
CA LEU A 39 11.11 -7.15 5.33
C LEU A 39 12.18 -6.50 6.20
N HIS A 40 13.38 -7.07 6.20
CA HIS A 40 14.56 -6.41 6.73
C HIS A 40 15.34 -5.76 5.58
N LEU A 41 15.63 -4.47 5.72
CA LEU A 41 16.48 -3.69 4.82
C LEU A 41 17.72 -3.27 5.60
N ALA A 42 18.88 -3.82 5.25
CA ALA A 42 20.14 -3.42 5.86
C ALA A 42 20.42 -1.93 5.57
N LYS A 43 21.14 -1.25 6.46
CA LYS A 43 21.45 0.19 6.26
C LYS A 43 22.11 0.48 4.90
N ARG A 44 22.99 -0.40 4.45
CA ARG A 44 23.69 -0.28 3.15
C ARG A 44 22.75 -0.40 1.95
N GLU A 45 21.64 -1.12 2.09
CA GLU A 45 20.65 -1.35 1.03
C GLU A 45 19.74 -0.14 0.83
N ILE A 46 19.72 0.80 1.78
CA ILE A 46 18.91 2.01 1.70
C ILE A 46 19.74 3.14 1.08
N ALA A 47 19.42 3.48 -0.16
CA ALA A 47 20.04 4.58 -0.91
C ALA A 47 19.60 5.95 -0.37
N TRP A 48 18.30 6.14 -0.19
CA TRP A 48 17.71 7.40 0.23
C TRP A 48 16.28 7.21 0.75
N LEU A 49 15.79 8.23 1.45
CA LEU A 49 14.40 8.36 1.92
C LEU A 49 13.75 9.61 1.34
N ALA A 50 12.47 9.55 1.00
CA ALA A 50 11.69 10.72 0.59
C ALA A 50 10.23 10.60 1.04
N GLU A 51 9.57 11.74 1.29
CA GLU A 51 8.10 11.76 1.33
C GLU A 51 7.58 11.52 -0.09
N SER A 52 6.68 10.55 -0.27
CA SER A 52 5.96 10.34 -1.53
C SER A 52 4.53 10.79 -1.38
N ARG A 53 4.06 11.61 -2.31
CA ARG A 53 2.67 12.06 -2.39
C ARG A 53 2.10 11.70 -3.75
N THR A 54 1.09 10.84 -3.77
CA THR A 54 0.34 10.52 -4.98
C THR A 54 -0.98 11.27 -4.96
N ARG A 55 -1.30 11.96 -6.07
CA ARG A 55 -2.56 12.67 -6.28
C ARG A 55 -3.28 12.07 -7.47
N ALA A 56 -4.59 11.98 -7.36
CA ALA A 56 -5.45 11.54 -8.43
C ALA A 56 -6.83 12.18 -8.30
N LEU A 57 -7.44 12.50 -9.44
CA LEU A 57 -8.83 12.96 -9.52
C LEU A 57 -9.71 11.77 -9.89
N LEU A 58 -10.50 11.32 -8.92
CA LEU A 58 -11.44 10.22 -9.08
C LEU A 58 -12.79 10.76 -9.59
N PRO A 59 -13.43 10.08 -10.57
CA PRO A 59 -14.82 10.38 -10.92
C PRO A 59 -15.75 10.13 -9.73
N THR A 60 -16.82 10.92 -9.64
CA THR A 60 -17.87 10.73 -8.62
C THR A 60 -19.19 10.38 -9.30
N ALA A 61 -20.15 9.88 -8.52
CA ALA A 61 -21.49 9.50 -8.97
C ALA A 61 -22.24 10.57 -9.77
N LYS A 62 -21.90 11.86 -9.61
CA LYS A 62 -22.55 12.97 -10.31
C LYS A 62 -21.83 13.40 -11.60
N GLY A 63 -20.84 12.66 -12.07
CA GLY A 63 -20.18 12.78 -13.39
C GLY A 63 -19.37 14.06 -13.66
N ARG A 64 -19.78 15.20 -13.10
CA ARG A 64 -19.10 16.50 -13.21
C ARG A 64 -18.11 16.74 -12.08
N ASP A 65 -18.40 16.21 -10.89
CA ASP A 65 -17.55 16.38 -9.73
C ASP A 65 -16.42 15.35 -9.70
N ARG A 66 -15.24 15.80 -9.28
CA ARG A 66 -14.04 14.96 -9.10
C ARG A 66 -13.61 14.99 -7.65
N LEU A 67 -13.38 13.82 -7.08
CA LEU A 67 -12.81 13.69 -5.74
C LEU A 67 -11.28 13.68 -5.85
N MET A 68 -10.63 14.61 -5.16
CA MET A 68 -9.17 14.60 -5.03
C MET A 68 -8.76 13.51 -4.04
N HIS A 69 -8.18 12.43 -4.56
CA HIS A 69 -7.51 11.40 -3.77
C HIS A 69 -6.06 11.80 -3.55
N VAL A 70 -5.62 11.79 -2.28
CA VAL A 70 -4.22 12.02 -1.91
C VAL A 70 -3.73 10.88 -1.04
N GLU A 71 -2.75 10.15 -1.54
CA GLU A 71 -2.01 9.15 -0.77
C GLU A 71 -0.66 9.75 -0.34
N ARG A 72 -0.30 9.55 0.94
CA ARG A 72 1.03 9.89 1.46
C ARG A 72 1.73 8.64 1.95
N ALA A 73 2.97 8.48 1.54
CA ALA A 73 3.81 7.35 1.87
C ALA A 73 5.25 7.82 2.12
N LEU A 74 6.05 6.93 2.69
CA LEU A 74 7.50 7.06 2.74
C LEU A 74 8.07 6.22 1.59
N ALA A 75 8.91 6.82 0.75
CA ALA A 75 9.61 6.14 -0.33
C ALA A 75 11.05 5.86 0.07
N PHE A 76 11.51 4.66 -0.24
CA PHE A 76 12.86 4.16 0.01
C PHE A 76 13.49 3.81 -1.33
N GLY A 77 14.54 4.54 -1.70
CA GLY A 77 15.42 4.10 -2.77
C GLY A 77 16.23 2.91 -2.29
N LEU A 78 16.14 1.78 -2.98
CA LEU A 78 16.92 0.60 -2.63
C LEU A 78 18.13 0.47 -3.56
N ARG A 79 19.25 -0.02 -3.03
CA ARG A 79 20.46 -0.38 -3.78
C ARG A 79 20.87 -1.81 -3.41
N GLU A 80 21.44 -2.54 -4.36
CA GLU A 80 22.03 -3.88 -4.11
C GLU A 80 21.04 -4.89 -3.48
N VAL A 81 19.74 -4.74 -3.77
CA VAL A 81 18.69 -5.67 -3.30
C VAL A 81 18.11 -6.49 -4.44
N ASP A 82 17.68 -7.71 -4.12
CA ASP A 82 16.84 -8.49 -5.02
C ASP A 82 15.39 -7.99 -4.97
N ARG A 83 15.06 -7.09 -5.89
CA ARG A 83 13.72 -6.53 -6.04
C ARG A 83 12.69 -7.57 -6.46
N ALA A 84 13.09 -8.59 -7.22
CA ALA A 84 12.20 -9.66 -7.63
C ALA A 84 11.80 -10.53 -6.43
N ALA A 85 12.74 -10.82 -5.53
CA ALA A 85 12.45 -11.50 -4.27
C ALA A 85 11.51 -10.68 -3.37
N ILE A 86 11.71 -9.36 -3.25
CA ILE A 86 10.80 -8.49 -2.50
C ILE A 86 9.40 -8.50 -3.12
N ALA A 87 9.28 -8.36 -4.43
CA ALA A 87 8.01 -8.40 -5.14
C ALA A 87 7.29 -9.75 -4.96
N ALA A 88 8.04 -10.86 -5.05
CA ALA A 88 7.51 -12.20 -4.82
C ALA A 88 7.03 -12.40 -3.38
N ALA A 89 7.78 -11.91 -2.38
CA ALA A 89 7.38 -11.95 -0.97
C ALA A 89 6.11 -11.14 -0.71
N LEU A 90 6.02 -9.93 -1.25
CA LEU A 90 4.81 -9.10 -1.18
C LEU A 90 3.60 -9.81 -1.83
N ALA A 91 3.80 -10.44 -2.99
CA ALA A 91 2.74 -11.18 -3.66
C ALA A 91 2.32 -12.45 -2.89
N ALA A 92 3.27 -13.16 -2.26
CA ALA A 92 3.00 -14.34 -1.45
C ALA A 92 2.17 -13.99 -0.20
N GLU A 93 2.52 -12.91 0.51
CA GLU A 93 1.74 -12.42 1.64
C GLU A 93 0.30 -12.08 1.22
N ARG A 94 0.13 -11.41 0.06
CA ARG A 94 -1.19 -11.10 -0.49
C ARG A 94 -2.01 -12.36 -0.78
N ARG A 95 -1.40 -13.40 -1.35
CA ARG A 95 -2.06 -14.69 -1.64
C ARG A 95 -2.49 -15.44 -0.38
N GLN A 96 -1.72 -15.35 0.70
CA GLN A 96 -2.05 -16.03 1.96
C GLN A 96 -3.38 -15.52 2.56
N TRP A 97 -3.72 -14.25 2.34
CA TRP A 97 -5.03 -13.72 2.73
C TRP A 97 -6.17 -14.36 1.95
N VAL A 98 -5.99 -14.59 0.65
CA VAL A 98 -7.02 -15.22 -0.21
C VAL A 98 -7.32 -16.63 0.30
N ALA A 99 -6.28 -17.40 0.64
CA ALA A 99 -6.40 -18.76 1.14
C ALA A 99 -7.06 -18.86 2.52
N THR A 100 -6.93 -17.84 3.37
CA THR A 100 -7.43 -17.89 4.76
C THR A 100 -8.83 -17.30 4.92
N ARG A 101 -9.43 -16.72 3.87
CA ARG A 101 -10.75 -16.07 3.91
C ARG A 101 -11.88 -17.08 4.16
N LYS A 102 -12.37 -17.15 5.41
CA LYS A 102 -13.66 -17.78 5.71
C LYS A 102 -14.80 -16.89 5.19
N ARG A 103 -15.70 -17.44 4.36
CA ARG A 103 -16.91 -16.75 3.87
C ARG A 103 -17.68 -16.14 5.06
N GLY A 104 -17.96 -14.83 5.01
CA GLY A 104 -18.87 -14.15 5.95
C GLY A 104 -18.26 -13.14 6.92
N ARG A 105 -16.94 -13.06 7.12
CA ARG A 105 -16.30 -11.98 7.90
C ARG A 105 -15.60 -10.96 6.99
N ARG A 106 -15.90 -9.67 7.17
CA ARG A 106 -15.12 -8.56 6.56
C ARG A 106 -13.74 -8.54 7.21
N ARG A 107 -12.80 -9.26 6.61
CA ARG A 107 -11.38 -9.16 6.98
C ARG A 107 -10.75 -8.04 6.18
N PHE A 108 -10.13 -7.09 6.86
CA PHE A 108 -9.37 -6.04 6.21
C PHE A 108 -8.21 -6.68 5.43
N ALA A 109 -7.95 -6.14 4.24
CA ALA A 109 -6.80 -6.49 3.41
C ALA A 109 -6.01 -5.19 3.23
N ASP A 110 -5.31 -4.77 4.30
CA ASP A 110 -4.54 -3.53 4.30
C ASP A 110 -3.05 -3.85 4.16
N TYR A 111 -2.51 -3.66 2.96
CA TYR A 111 -1.11 -3.86 2.61
C TYR A 111 -0.45 -2.49 2.36
N PRO A 112 0.18 -1.91 3.40
CA PRO A 112 0.79 -0.58 3.29
C PRO A 112 2.10 -0.57 2.51
N VAL A 113 2.69 -1.72 2.20
CA VAL A 113 3.99 -1.82 1.50
C VAL A 113 3.78 -2.17 0.04
N ARG A 114 4.42 -1.40 -0.85
CA ARG A 114 4.42 -1.62 -2.30
C ARG A 114 5.81 -1.37 -2.87
N LEU A 115 6.09 -2.00 -4.00
CA LEU A 115 7.28 -1.75 -4.79
C LEU A 115 6.83 -1.08 -6.10
N ASP A 116 7.16 0.21 -6.26
CA ASP A 116 6.78 1.01 -7.44
C ASP A 116 8.03 1.25 -8.28
N GLY A 117 8.30 0.35 -9.22
CA GLY A 117 9.53 0.39 -10.02
C GLY A 117 10.78 0.21 -9.16
N GLU A 118 11.53 1.30 -8.93
CA GLU A 118 12.82 1.28 -8.25
C GLU A 118 12.74 1.59 -6.74
N ASP A 119 11.64 2.18 -6.27
CA ASP A 119 11.45 2.54 -4.86
C ASP A 119 10.41 1.69 -4.13
N LEU A 120 10.74 1.31 -2.90
CA LEU A 120 9.80 0.70 -1.97
C LEU A 120 9.00 1.81 -1.30
N ARG A 121 7.67 1.72 -1.37
CA ARG A 121 6.75 2.66 -0.73
C ARG A 121 6.08 2.02 0.45
N VAL A 122 6.06 2.76 1.55
CA VAL A 122 5.38 2.35 2.79
C VAL A 122 4.38 3.43 3.16
N ARG A 123 3.09 3.11 3.03
CA ARG A 123 2.01 3.98 3.48
C ARG A 123 2.01 4.01 5.01
N LEU A 124 2.02 5.22 5.54
CA LEU A 124 2.04 5.49 6.97
C LEU A 124 0.95 6.50 7.30
N ARG A 125 0.42 6.44 8.51
CA ARG A 125 -0.50 7.47 9.01
C ARG A 125 0.18 8.84 9.13
N ARG A 126 1.48 8.86 9.46
CA ARG A 126 2.28 10.08 9.67
C ARG A 126 3.67 9.97 9.02
N PRO A 127 3.76 9.96 7.67
CA PRO A 127 5.03 9.72 6.97
C PRO A 127 6.07 10.82 7.22
N ARG A 128 5.65 12.08 7.40
CA ARG A 128 6.55 13.19 7.74
C ARG A 128 7.28 13.01 9.06
N HIS A 129 6.59 12.51 10.08
CA HIS A 129 7.19 12.27 11.39
C HIS A 129 8.20 11.12 11.31
N ALA A 130 7.86 10.05 10.59
CA ALA A 130 8.78 8.94 10.33
C ALA A 130 10.01 9.42 9.53
N LEU A 131 9.82 10.24 8.50
CA LEU A 131 10.91 10.80 7.70
C LEU A 131 11.83 11.66 8.56
N GLN A 132 11.30 12.57 9.38
CA GLN A 132 12.09 13.42 10.28
C GLN A 132 12.96 12.62 11.24
N TRP A 133 12.42 11.51 11.77
CA TRP A 133 13.17 10.63 12.65
C TRP A 133 14.22 9.80 11.88
N LEU A 134 13.83 9.16 10.78
CA LEU A 134 14.69 8.27 10.01
C LEU A 134 15.82 9.01 9.28
N GLY A 135 15.58 10.20 8.73
CA GLY A 135 16.65 10.88 7.99
C GLY A 135 17.71 11.53 8.87
N ARG A 136 17.69 11.30 10.19
CA ARG A 136 18.89 11.42 11.04
C ARG A 136 19.92 10.32 10.77
N HIS A 137 19.48 9.20 10.19
CA HIS A 137 20.27 7.99 9.99
C HIS A 137 20.46 7.64 8.51
N TYR A 138 19.65 8.20 7.61
CA TYR A 138 19.66 7.89 6.18
C TYR A 138 19.66 9.16 5.34
N PRO A 139 20.27 9.14 4.14
CA PRO A 139 20.20 10.27 3.22
C PRO A 139 18.75 10.60 2.85
N MET A 140 18.37 11.88 2.92
CA MET A 140 17.06 12.35 2.49
C MET A 140 17.14 12.91 1.05
N ARG A 141 16.08 12.69 0.28
CA ARG A 141 15.83 13.37 -0.99
C ARG A 141 14.62 14.31 -0.87
N ALA A 142 14.49 15.18 -1.86
CA ALA A 142 13.29 15.99 -2.03
C ALA A 142 12.05 15.10 -2.16
N ALA A 143 10.90 15.65 -1.75
CA ALA A 143 9.63 14.95 -1.85
C ALA A 143 9.32 14.56 -3.30
N ILE A 144 8.78 13.37 -3.47
CA ILE A 144 8.37 12.81 -4.75
C ILE A 144 6.88 13.05 -4.90
N GLU A 145 6.50 13.95 -5.80
CA GLU A 145 5.11 14.17 -6.19
C GLU A 145 4.78 13.30 -7.39
N ARG A 146 3.70 12.52 -7.30
CA ARG A 146 3.17 11.69 -8.36
C ARG A 146 1.75 12.17 -8.66
N ASP A 147 1.52 12.70 -9.85
CA ASP A 147 0.18 13.11 -10.28
C ASP A 147 -0.32 12.14 -11.35
N ARG A 148 -1.43 11.46 -11.06
CA ARG A 148 -2.12 10.57 -12.01
C ARG A 148 -3.22 11.28 -12.79
N GLY A 149 -3.43 12.58 -12.53
CA GLY A 149 -4.46 13.36 -13.19
C GLY A 149 -5.86 12.79 -13.00
N ALA A 150 -6.69 12.86 -14.05
CA ALA A 150 -8.06 12.37 -14.03
C ALA A 150 -8.14 10.89 -14.41
N ILE A 151 -8.35 10.03 -13.41
CA ILE A 151 -8.39 8.57 -13.59
C ILE A 151 -9.47 8.15 -14.60
N GLY A 152 -10.61 8.83 -14.64
CA GLY A 152 -11.68 8.53 -15.61
C GLY A 152 -11.30 8.77 -17.08
N LYS A 153 -10.19 9.45 -17.36
CA LYS A 153 -9.65 9.64 -18.72
C LYS A 153 -8.32 8.91 -18.95
N ALA A 154 -7.80 8.26 -17.92
CA ALA A 154 -6.54 7.54 -18.00
C ALA A 154 -6.71 6.24 -18.79
N PRO A 155 -5.62 5.65 -19.33
CA PRO A 155 -5.66 4.32 -19.92
C PRO A 155 -6.20 3.27 -18.95
N GLN A 156 -6.81 2.21 -19.48
CA GLN A 156 -7.40 1.14 -18.67
C GLN A 156 -6.41 0.55 -17.65
N ALA A 157 -5.14 0.38 -18.01
CA ALA A 157 -4.12 -0.12 -17.09
C ALA A 157 -3.91 0.79 -15.86
N GLU A 158 -4.00 2.11 -16.01
CA GLU A 158 -3.89 3.05 -14.89
C GLU A 158 -5.17 3.08 -14.04
N GLN A 159 -6.33 2.94 -14.68
CA GLN A 159 -7.61 2.80 -14.00
C GLN A 159 -7.65 1.55 -13.11
N GLU A 160 -7.27 0.41 -13.67
CA GLU A 160 -7.14 -0.86 -12.95
C GLU A 160 -6.08 -0.78 -11.85
N SER A 161 -4.92 -0.18 -12.13
CA SER A 161 -3.90 0.07 -11.10
C SER A 161 -4.47 0.85 -9.92
N MET A 162 -5.22 1.93 -10.15
CA MET A 162 -5.87 2.70 -9.08
C MET A 162 -6.91 1.87 -8.30
N LEU A 163 -7.72 1.07 -8.99
CA LEU A 163 -8.70 0.18 -8.34
C LEU A 163 -8.02 -0.85 -7.45
N LEU A 164 -6.96 -1.48 -7.94
CA LEU A 164 -6.15 -2.41 -7.19
C LEU A 164 -5.53 -1.71 -5.96
N GLU A 165 -5.02 -0.50 -6.12
CA GLU A 165 -4.42 0.25 -5.02
C GLU A 165 -5.43 0.59 -3.90
N LEU A 166 -6.65 0.98 -4.27
CA LEU A 166 -7.73 1.22 -3.32
C LEU A 166 -8.13 -0.08 -2.61
N ALA A 167 -8.28 -1.18 -3.36
CA ALA A 167 -8.64 -2.48 -2.81
C ALA A 167 -7.59 -3.00 -1.81
N GLU A 168 -6.30 -2.89 -2.16
CA GLU A 168 -5.18 -3.35 -1.33
C GLU A 168 -4.87 -2.43 -0.13
N SER A 169 -5.38 -1.20 -0.14
CA SER A 169 -5.23 -0.28 1.00
C SER A 169 -6.38 -0.38 2.01
N GLY A 170 -7.16 -1.46 1.95
CA GLY A 170 -8.35 -1.66 2.77
C GLY A 170 -9.54 -0.77 2.38
N ARG A 171 -9.46 -0.02 1.27
CA ARG A 171 -10.52 0.87 0.76
C ARG A 171 -11.36 0.19 -0.30
N SER A 172 -11.76 -1.07 -0.07
CA SER A 172 -12.53 -1.86 -1.04
C SER A 172 -13.85 -1.20 -1.45
N PHE A 173 -14.52 -0.47 -0.54
CA PHE A 173 -15.74 0.27 -0.89
C PHE A 173 -15.48 1.39 -1.90
N ASP A 174 -14.39 2.13 -1.73
CA ASP A 174 -13.98 3.19 -2.66
C ASP A 174 -13.58 2.59 -4.01
N ALA A 175 -12.90 1.44 -4.01
CA ALA A 175 -12.54 0.70 -5.22
C ALA A 175 -13.81 0.25 -5.98
N ILE A 176 -14.77 -0.38 -5.29
CA ILE A 176 -16.04 -0.81 -5.90
C ILE A 176 -16.83 0.39 -6.43
N ALA A 177 -16.93 1.47 -5.65
CA ALA A 177 -17.60 2.69 -6.10
C ALA A 177 -16.93 3.26 -7.36
N LEU A 178 -15.60 3.30 -7.40
CA LEU A 178 -14.84 3.76 -8.56
C LEU A 178 -15.04 2.85 -9.78
N ALA A 179 -15.05 1.52 -9.62
CA ALA A 179 -15.26 0.58 -10.72
C ALA A 179 -16.64 0.77 -11.37
N ARG A 180 -17.68 1.00 -10.55
CA ARG A 180 -19.03 1.33 -11.05
C ARG A 180 -19.04 2.62 -11.87
N GLN A 181 -18.26 3.62 -11.47
CA GLN A 181 -18.17 4.89 -12.21
C GLN A 181 -17.38 4.77 -13.52
N LEU A 182 -16.33 3.96 -13.54
CA LEU A 182 -15.46 3.80 -14.71
C LEU A 182 -16.07 2.90 -15.78
N TYR A 183 -16.67 1.79 -15.37
CA TYR A 183 -17.13 0.74 -16.28
C TYR A 183 -18.65 0.61 -16.36
N GLY A 184 -19.41 1.39 -15.58
CA GLY A 184 -20.88 1.33 -15.57
C GLY A 184 -21.44 0.05 -14.94
N TYR A 185 -20.63 -0.71 -14.21
CA TYR A 185 -21.04 -1.95 -13.57
C TYR A 185 -22.10 -1.73 -12.49
N ASP A 186 -22.94 -2.75 -12.29
CA ASP A 186 -23.78 -2.84 -11.10
C ASP A 186 -22.93 -3.12 -9.85
N LEU A 187 -23.55 -3.17 -8.67
CA LEU A 187 -22.80 -3.39 -7.43
C LEU A 187 -22.09 -4.75 -7.40
N LYS A 188 -22.75 -5.79 -7.91
CA LYS A 188 -22.26 -7.17 -7.86
C LYS A 188 -21.11 -7.37 -8.85
N ASP A 189 -21.28 -6.87 -10.08
CA ASP A 189 -20.28 -6.94 -11.12
C ASP A 189 -19.04 -6.12 -10.76
N ALA A 190 -19.22 -4.95 -10.13
CA ALA A 190 -18.11 -4.15 -9.64
C ALA A 190 -17.36 -4.81 -8.48
N GLU A 191 -18.08 -5.44 -7.54
CA GLU A 191 -17.46 -6.22 -6.48
C GLU A 191 -16.67 -7.40 -7.05
N GLU A 192 -17.26 -8.16 -7.98
CA GLU A 192 -16.61 -9.28 -8.64
C GLU A 192 -15.37 -8.85 -9.42
N PHE A 193 -15.46 -7.78 -10.19
CA PHE A 193 -14.33 -7.24 -10.95
C PHE A 193 -13.17 -6.82 -10.03
N VAL A 194 -13.45 -6.05 -8.97
CA VAL A 194 -12.41 -5.59 -8.03
C VAL A 194 -11.78 -6.76 -7.28
N GLU A 195 -12.56 -7.77 -6.91
CA GLU A 195 -12.03 -8.95 -6.22
C GLU A 195 -11.19 -9.83 -7.17
N GLN A 196 -11.60 -10.00 -8.44
CA GLN A 196 -10.78 -10.67 -9.47
C GLN A 196 -9.47 -9.93 -9.72
N LEU A 197 -9.52 -8.60 -9.87
CA LEU A 197 -8.35 -7.75 -10.08
C LEU A 197 -7.36 -7.85 -8.90
N ALA A 198 -7.88 -7.91 -7.67
CA ALA A 198 -7.07 -8.11 -6.47
C ALA A 198 -6.62 -9.56 -6.26
N GLY A 199 -6.94 -10.49 -7.18
CA GLY A 199 -6.60 -11.91 -7.09
C GLY A 199 -7.28 -12.65 -5.94
N ARG A 200 -8.44 -12.15 -5.49
CA ARG A 200 -9.19 -12.62 -4.31
C ARG A 200 -10.28 -13.64 -4.63
N ARG A 201 -10.49 -13.93 -5.91
CA ARG A 201 -11.49 -14.85 -6.42
C ARG A 201 -10.96 -15.62 -7.61
#